data_AF-A0A0C3HF97-F1
#
_entry.id   AF-A0A0C3HF97-F1
#
_cell.length_a   1.000
_cell.length_b   1.000
_cell.length_c   1.000
_cell.angle_alpha   90.00
_cell.angle_beta   90.00
_cell.angle_gamma   90.00
#
_symmetry.space_group_name_H-M   'P 1'
#
loop_
_entity.id
_entity.type
_entity.pdbx_description
1 polymer ?
#
loop_
_entity_poly.entity_id
_entity_poly.type
_entity_poly.pdbx_seq_one_letter_code
_entity_poly.pdbx_strand_id
1 'polypeptide(L)'
;MEIEARYFKQKGRPRRGSRLSWASLGSRPTTQEAANTPAGSGGVSASSSLEFSSEKLASIEPSNVPSEKVGNSPEHLGAFTPISPLPPTPVSVRSHPLEEDPENLGFTEHTDIFVHSGTRLCYGILLVVFSMIESPLFSRILYIVGFKGDRERGTRCLWQASRFNNFNSAIAGIALLGYYNSLVGFCDILPTDSGAEDDLAGYPRLRLQGLLKDMRRRYPDSKLWKLEDARMEGHNKNLTAALRTLVENVGSHMKQIAVINTFETGLTSMFIHEYQLCAETWATCAELSQWSPTIYAYLSGASYLELYRDHRESDPAAAEVYKQKATEYIQKGPPLAGRQKVMSKELPFDIYIVRKVKKWEERAASWGVDLVDAVGVSPLAEMIYFWNGLKKCTEEQLQKTLSILEWTRTGVPEKYEADLDERATQALLRSAVLRNLKQYSLAREVLKTEILKHERQEFKGHLKDDWALPCAHYEIAAVAWHEKDLEGADHKAKTLESEQWIDKLQKWGESYVLDTRMSFKISTSCSTLKRHKKIMGF
;
A
#
# COMPACT_ATOMS: atom_id res chain seq x y z
N MET A 1 -26.88 23.02 23.50
CA MET A 1 -26.10 22.78 24.72
C MET A 1 -26.96 22.48 25.97
N GLU A 2 -28.17 23.00 26.15
CA GLU A 2 -28.96 22.70 27.38
C GLU A 2 -29.88 21.46 27.33
N ILE A 3 -30.17 20.90 26.15
CA ILE A 3 -31.15 19.80 26.02
C ILE A 3 -30.51 18.43 26.26
N GLU A 4 -29.29 18.19 25.76
CA GLU A 4 -28.58 16.91 25.95
C GLU A 4 -28.06 16.74 27.39
N ALA A 5 -27.63 17.83 28.04
CA ALA A 5 -27.25 17.80 29.46
C ALA A 5 -28.43 17.48 30.39
N ARG A 6 -29.68 17.75 29.96
CA ARG A 6 -30.90 17.37 30.69
C ARG A 6 -31.28 15.91 30.47
N TYR A 7 -30.98 15.34 29.30
CA TYR A 7 -31.28 13.93 29.00
C TYR A 7 -30.48 12.97 29.89
N PHE A 8 -29.19 13.25 30.12
CA PHE A 8 -28.35 12.40 30.96
C PHE A 8 -28.53 12.62 32.47
N LYS A 9 -29.02 13.78 32.92
CA LYS A 9 -29.34 14.03 34.34
C LYS A 9 -30.62 13.34 34.82
N GLN A 10 -31.51 12.88 33.94
CA GLN A 10 -32.79 12.28 34.34
C GLN A 10 -32.74 10.76 34.61
N LYS A 11 -31.69 10.03 34.18
CA LYS A 11 -31.62 8.56 34.39
C LYS A 11 -30.93 8.12 35.69
N GLY A 12 -30.43 9.05 36.50
CA GLY A 12 -29.78 8.79 37.79
C GLY A 12 -30.71 8.57 39.00
N ARG A 13 -31.84 7.87 38.86
CA ARG A 13 -32.67 7.45 40.01
C ARG A 13 -32.92 5.94 40.01
N PRO A 14 -32.71 5.23 41.13
CA PRO A 14 -32.89 3.79 41.18
C PRO A 14 -34.39 3.45 41.17
N ARG A 15 -34.83 2.65 40.19
CA ARG A 15 -36.16 2.03 40.23
C ARG A 15 -36.10 0.75 41.07
N ARG A 16 -36.77 0.80 42.22
CA ARG A 16 -37.09 -0.33 43.12
C ARG A 16 -37.99 -1.32 42.38
N GLY A 17 -37.84 -2.60 42.69
CA GLY A 17 -38.19 -3.72 41.82
C GLY A 17 -39.66 -4.15 41.76
N SER A 18 -39.90 -5.16 40.92
CA SER A 18 -40.99 -6.12 41.12
C SER A 18 -40.49 -7.50 40.68
N ARG A 19 -40.50 -8.44 41.63
CA ARG A 19 -40.27 -9.88 41.41
C ARG A 19 -41.52 -10.46 40.76
N LEU A 20 -41.36 -11.29 39.74
CA LEU A 20 -42.25 -12.43 39.49
C LEU A 20 -41.41 -13.57 38.89
N SER A 21 -41.30 -14.65 39.67
CA SER A 21 -40.79 -15.95 39.25
C SER A 21 -41.91 -16.80 38.67
N TRP A 22 -41.66 -17.54 37.59
CA TRP A 22 -42.32 -18.81 37.33
C TRP A 22 -41.30 -19.82 36.84
N ALA A 23 -41.37 -21.02 37.43
CA ALA A 23 -40.43 -22.11 37.31
C ALA A 23 -40.85 -23.13 36.24
N SER A 24 -39.84 -23.87 35.77
CA SER A 24 -39.83 -25.29 35.34
C SER A 24 -40.75 -25.78 34.22
N LEU A 25 -40.12 -26.29 33.16
CA LEU A 25 -40.42 -27.52 32.39
C LEU A 25 -39.33 -27.57 31.29
N GLY A 26 -38.57 -28.61 30.99
CA GLY A 26 -38.51 -30.03 31.36
C GLY A 26 -37.52 -30.65 30.36
N SER A 27 -36.72 -31.61 30.79
CA SER A 27 -35.58 -32.19 30.06
C SER A 27 -36.00 -33.14 28.91
N ARG A 28 -35.34 -33.01 27.73
CA ARG A 28 -34.84 -34.02 26.73
C ARG A 28 -35.73 -35.22 26.29
N PRO A 29 -35.64 -35.71 25.02
CA PRO A 29 -34.42 -36.38 24.54
C PRO A 29 -34.06 -36.25 23.04
N THR A 30 -32.89 -36.80 22.76
CA THR A 30 -32.13 -36.98 21.51
C THR A 30 -32.88 -37.76 20.41
N THR A 31 -32.76 -37.32 19.17
CA THR A 31 -32.76 -38.19 17.97
C THR A 31 -31.93 -37.55 16.86
N GLN A 32 -31.03 -38.36 16.28
CA GLN A 32 -30.30 -38.10 15.06
C GLN A 32 -31.25 -38.21 13.86
N GLU A 33 -31.20 -37.25 12.94
CA GLU A 33 -31.40 -37.54 11.51
C GLU A 33 -30.77 -36.44 10.66
N ALA A 34 -30.04 -36.89 9.63
CA ALA A 34 -29.24 -36.08 8.74
C ALA A 34 -30.11 -35.42 7.66
N ALA A 35 -29.86 -34.15 7.36
CA ALA A 35 -30.29 -33.52 6.12
C ALA A 35 -29.30 -32.42 5.69
N ASN A 36 -28.70 -32.65 4.52
CA ASN A 36 -27.83 -31.75 3.79
C ASN A 36 -28.61 -30.54 3.22
N THR A 37 -28.19 -29.31 3.55
CA THR A 37 -28.38 -28.10 2.72
C THR A 37 -27.31 -27.06 3.08
N PRO A 38 -26.68 -26.37 2.09
CA PRO A 38 -25.50 -25.53 2.33
C PRO A 38 -25.86 -24.20 3.01
N ALA A 39 -25.29 -23.95 4.20
CA ALA A 39 -25.41 -22.68 4.89
C ALA A 39 -24.38 -21.68 4.32
N GLY A 40 -24.89 -20.62 3.72
CA GLY A 40 -24.11 -19.44 3.34
C GLY A 40 -23.41 -18.82 4.54
N SER A 41 -22.10 -18.67 4.44
CA SER A 41 -21.28 -17.99 5.45
C SER A 41 -21.39 -16.47 5.29
N GLY A 42 -22.47 -15.90 5.83
CA GLY A 42 -22.53 -14.49 6.22
C GLY A 42 -21.81 -14.32 7.56
N GLY A 43 -20.49 -14.11 7.51
CA GLY A 43 -19.66 -13.85 8.68
C GLY A 43 -18.77 -12.64 8.43
N VAL A 44 -19.14 -11.50 9.00
CA VAL A 44 -18.36 -10.25 8.97
C VAL A 44 -17.14 -10.44 9.86
N SER A 45 -15.99 -10.77 9.25
CA SER A 45 -14.69 -10.78 9.91
C SER A 45 -13.96 -9.47 9.64
N ALA A 46 -13.96 -8.57 10.63
CA ALA A 46 -13.30 -7.27 10.58
C ALA A 46 -11.79 -7.31 10.88
N SER A 47 -11.12 -8.46 10.73
CA SER A 47 -9.70 -8.63 11.05
C SER A 47 -8.82 -9.16 9.90
N SER A 48 -9.35 -9.22 8.68
CA SER A 48 -8.60 -9.75 7.54
C SER A 48 -8.74 -8.88 6.29
N SER A 49 -8.10 -7.69 6.22
CA SER A 49 -7.93 -6.95 4.94
C SER A 49 -7.32 -5.54 5.03
N LEU A 50 -6.31 -5.26 5.84
CA LEU A 50 -5.54 -4.00 5.67
C LEU A 50 -4.40 -4.10 4.64
N GLU A 51 -4.11 -5.31 4.17
CA GLU A 51 -3.36 -5.56 2.92
C GLU A 51 -4.26 -6.01 1.77
N PHE A 52 -5.58 -5.90 1.92
CA PHE A 52 -6.49 -6.04 0.78
C PHE A 52 -6.42 -4.76 -0.05
N SER A 53 -5.35 -4.75 -0.84
CA SER A 53 -5.15 -4.08 -2.09
C SER A 53 -4.89 -2.57 -2.03
N SER A 54 -3.60 -2.22 -2.05
CA SER A 54 -3.17 -1.03 -2.82
C SER A 54 -3.76 -1.09 -4.24
N GLU A 55 -4.01 -2.30 -4.78
CA GLU A 55 -4.66 -2.55 -6.07
C GLU A 55 -6.19 -2.33 -6.10
N LYS A 56 -6.94 -2.34 -4.97
CA LYS A 56 -8.42 -2.13 -4.96
C LYS A 56 -8.76 -0.66 -4.93
N LEU A 57 -8.05 0.11 -4.11
CA LEU A 57 -8.28 1.55 -4.07
C LEU A 57 -7.78 2.26 -5.33
N ALA A 58 -6.75 1.69 -5.96
CA ALA A 58 -6.16 2.13 -7.21
C ALA A 58 -7.08 2.08 -8.45
N SER A 59 -8.07 1.18 -8.48
CA SER A 59 -8.73 0.77 -9.74
C SER A 59 -10.06 1.45 -10.06
N ILE A 60 -10.42 2.50 -9.31
CA ILE A 60 -11.78 3.06 -9.31
C ILE A 60 -11.99 4.00 -10.52
N GLU A 61 -12.56 3.50 -11.62
CA GLU A 61 -13.10 4.32 -12.72
C GLU A 61 -14.47 3.81 -13.18
N PRO A 62 -15.40 4.70 -13.55
CA PRO A 62 -16.71 4.32 -14.05
C PRO A 62 -16.65 3.82 -15.50
N SER A 63 -17.31 2.70 -15.75
CA SER A 63 -17.67 2.19 -17.08
C SER A 63 -18.71 3.10 -17.76
N ASN A 64 -18.50 3.38 -19.06
CA ASN A 64 -19.44 4.08 -19.93
C ASN A 64 -20.78 3.33 -20.03
N VAL A 65 -21.88 4.01 -19.72
CA VAL A 65 -23.23 3.55 -20.04
C VAL A 65 -23.55 3.98 -21.49
N PRO A 66 -24.02 3.08 -22.37
CA PRO A 66 -24.44 3.46 -23.72
C PRO A 66 -25.72 4.30 -23.66
N SER A 67 -25.74 5.44 -24.34
CA SER A 67 -26.95 6.22 -24.57
C SER A 67 -27.88 5.49 -25.53
N GLU A 68 -28.95 4.88 -25.02
CA GLU A 68 -30.10 4.49 -25.84
C GLU A 68 -31.11 5.64 -25.92
N LYS A 69 -31.35 6.09 -27.16
CA LYS A 69 -32.47 6.96 -27.52
C LYS A 69 -33.74 6.11 -27.58
N VAL A 70 -34.74 6.43 -26.76
CA VAL A 70 -36.14 6.05 -27.03
C VAL A 70 -37.01 7.28 -26.86
N GLY A 71 -37.75 7.60 -27.92
CA GLY A 71 -38.65 8.74 -28.00
C GLY A 71 -40.11 8.42 -27.68
N ASN A 72 -40.82 9.50 -27.38
CA ASN A 72 -42.26 9.79 -27.48
C ASN A 72 -43.25 9.30 -26.40
N SER A 73 -43.65 10.30 -25.61
CA SER A 73 -45.03 10.83 -25.45
C SER A 73 -45.89 10.36 -24.26
N PRO A 74 -46.78 11.24 -23.75
CA PRO A 74 -46.90 11.52 -22.32
C PRO A 74 -48.25 11.09 -21.71
N GLU A 75 -48.25 10.69 -20.43
CA GLU A 75 -49.46 10.63 -19.63
C GLU A 75 -49.31 11.39 -18.31
N HIS A 76 -50.38 12.12 -18.00
CA HIS A 76 -50.55 13.09 -16.94
C HIS A 76 -50.38 12.51 -15.53
N LEU A 77 -49.51 13.12 -14.73
CA LEU A 77 -49.61 13.10 -13.27
C LEU A 77 -49.40 14.50 -12.69
N GLY A 78 -50.51 15.06 -12.19
CA GLY A 78 -50.62 15.98 -11.05
C GLY A 78 -49.71 17.19 -10.95
N ALA A 79 -50.26 18.38 -11.18
CA ALA A 79 -49.64 19.65 -10.84
C ALA A 79 -49.34 19.75 -9.33
N PHE A 80 -48.05 19.79 -8.98
CA PHE A 80 -47.59 20.26 -7.68
C PHE A 80 -47.21 21.74 -7.79
N THR A 81 -47.79 22.55 -6.90
CA THR A 81 -47.54 23.99 -6.74
C THR A 81 -46.06 24.25 -6.40
N PRO A 82 -45.44 25.33 -6.92
CA PRO A 82 -44.05 25.64 -6.60
C PRO A 82 -43.95 26.19 -5.17
N ILE A 83 -43.25 25.48 -4.30
CA ILE A 83 -42.81 26.00 -3.00
C ILE A 83 -41.65 26.98 -3.28
N SER A 84 -41.79 28.23 -2.84
CA SER A 84 -40.72 29.23 -2.95
C SER A 84 -39.46 28.77 -2.19
N PRO A 85 -38.25 28.96 -2.73
CA PRO A 85 -37.03 28.59 -2.03
C PRO A 85 -36.82 29.51 -0.82
N LEU A 86 -36.69 28.93 0.37
CA LEU A 86 -36.13 29.65 1.53
C LEU A 86 -34.66 30.00 1.24
N PRO A 87 -34.19 31.20 1.66
CA PRO A 87 -32.80 31.59 1.46
C PRO A 87 -31.85 30.64 2.19
N PRO A 88 -30.69 30.31 1.60
CA PRO A 88 -29.73 29.41 2.22
C PRO A 88 -29.11 30.10 3.42
N THR A 89 -29.50 29.69 4.63
CA THR A 89 -28.74 30.01 5.85
C THR A 89 -27.59 29.00 5.93
N PRO A 90 -26.31 29.45 5.91
CA PRO A 90 -25.19 28.55 6.03
C PRO A 90 -24.99 28.22 7.52
N VAL A 91 -25.86 27.37 8.08
CA VAL A 91 -25.57 26.77 9.38
C VAL A 91 -24.62 25.59 9.12
N SER A 92 -23.33 25.92 8.98
CA SER A 92 -22.28 24.92 9.17
C SER A 92 -22.34 24.48 10.63
N VAL A 93 -23.04 23.38 10.90
CA VAL A 93 -22.94 22.67 12.18
C VAL A 93 -21.53 22.07 12.23
N ARG A 94 -20.56 22.84 12.74
CA ARG A 94 -19.27 22.28 13.14
C ARG A 94 -19.54 21.37 14.34
N SER A 95 -19.49 20.06 14.11
CA SER A 95 -19.54 19.06 15.18
C SER A 95 -18.24 19.11 15.97
N HIS A 96 -18.19 19.98 16.99
CA HIS A 96 -17.15 20.00 18.03
C HIS A 96 -17.02 18.75 18.93
N PRO A 97 -17.98 17.79 19.05
CA PRO A 97 -17.82 16.63 19.94
C PRO A 97 -16.65 15.70 19.60
N LEU A 98 -15.98 15.90 18.45
CA LEU A 98 -14.97 14.99 17.95
C LEU A 98 -13.55 15.31 18.43
N GLU A 99 -13.33 16.46 19.06
CA GLU A 99 -12.02 16.96 19.52
C GLU A 99 -11.74 16.72 21.01
N GLU A 100 -12.75 16.34 21.80
CA GLU A 100 -12.57 16.09 23.23
C GLU A 100 -11.77 14.79 23.47
N ASP A 101 -10.82 14.85 24.41
CA ASP A 101 -10.05 13.68 24.83
C ASP A 101 -11.02 12.62 25.39
N PRO A 102 -10.95 11.35 24.94
CA PRO A 102 -11.68 10.23 25.54
C PRO A 102 -11.67 10.19 27.07
N GLU A 103 -10.58 10.60 27.72
CA GLU A 103 -10.47 10.66 29.19
C GLU A 103 -11.36 11.75 29.80
N ASN A 104 -11.63 12.83 29.05
CA ASN A 104 -12.51 13.92 29.48
C ASN A 104 -13.99 13.60 29.30
N LEU A 105 -14.33 12.56 28.54
CA LEU A 105 -15.72 12.15 28.29
C LEU A 105 -16.34 11.37 29.47
N GLY A 106 -15.53 10.97 30.47
CA GLY A 106 -16.02 10.34 31.69
C GLY A 106 -16.74 9.00 31.48
N PHE A 107 -16.47 8.31 30.37
CA PHE A 107 -17.07 7.01 30.10
C PHE A 107 -16.62 6.00 31.14
N THR A 108 -17.56 5.53 31.96
CA THR A 108 -17.33 4.49 32.98
C THR A 108 -17.95 3.16 32.60
N GLU A 109 -18.98 3.16 31.74
CA GLU A 109 -19.65 1.95 31.29
C GLU A 109 -18.91 1.30 30.12
N HIS A 110 -18.72 -0.02 30.19
CA HIS A 110 -18.08 -0.79 29.12
C HIS A 110 -18.82 -0.66 27.78
N THR A 111 -20.15 -0.60 27.81
CA THR A 111 -21.00 -0.42 26.62
C THR A 111 -20.69 0.88 25.90
N ASP A 112 -20.63 2.00 26.65
CA ASP A 112 -20.35 3.32 26.10
C ASP A 112 -18.95 3.37 25.49
N ILE A 113 -17.95 2.80 26.17
CA ILE A 113 -16.59 2.67 25.65
C ILE A 113 -16.58 1.86 24.35
N PHE A 114 -17.29 0.73 24.31
CA PHE A 114 -17.34 -0.12 23.12
C PHE A 114 -18.02 0.59 21.93
N VAL A 115 -19.15 1.26 22.16
CA VAL A 115 -19.89 2.02 21.13
C VAL A 115 -19.07 3.21 20.64
N HIS A 116 -18.45 3.98 21.55
CA HIS A 116 -17.61 5.12 21.19
C HIS A 116 -16.41 4.69 20.34
N SER A 117 -15.62 3.73 20.85
CA SER A 117 -14.45 3.21 20.15
C SER A 117 -14.80 2.58 18.80
N GLY A 118 -15.91 1.84 18.71
CA GLY A 118 -16.39 1.24 17.46
C GLY A 118 -16.83 2.29 16.43
N THR A 119 -17.55 3.32 16.86
CA THR A 119 -17.99 4.42 15.98
C THR A 119 -16.79 5.19 15.43
N ARG A 120 -15.81 5.52 16.29
CA ARG A 120 -14.56 6.18 15.89
C ARG A 120 -13.73 5.32 14.95
N LEU A 121 -13.63 4.02 15.21
CA LEU A 121 -12.95 3.06 14.34
C LEU A 121 -13.57 3.07 12.93
N CYS A 122 -14.87 2.77 12.83
CA CYS A 122 -15.54 2.64 11.53
C CYS A 122 -15.52 3.95 10.75
N TYR A 123 -15.81 5.08 11.41
CA TYR A 123 -15.76 6.39 10.77
C TYR A 123 -14.35 6.79 10.36
N GLY A 124 -13.36 6.49 11.20
CA GLY A 124 -11.94 6.72 10.92
C GLY A 124 -11.46 5.94 9.69
N ILE A 125 -11.76 4.64 9.60
CA ILE A 125 -11.46 3.81 8.44
C ILE A 125 -12.11 4.39 7.18
N LEU A 126 -13.40 4.73 7.23
CA LEU A 126 -14.12 5.27 6.06
C LEU A 126 -13.51 6.58 5.57
N LEU A 127 -13.20 7.52 6.47
CA LEU A 127 -12.58 8.79 6.10
C LEU A 127 -11.18 8.60 5.48
N VAL A 128 -10.38 7.71 6.05
CA VAL A 128 -9.05 7.36 5.53
C VAL A 128 -9.18 6.70 4.15
N VAL A 129 -10.00 5.67 4.00
CA VAL A 129 -10.24 4.97 2.72
C VAL A 129 -10.75 5.93 1.65
N PHE A 130 -11.77 6.75 1.94
CA PHE A 130 -12.32 7.70 0.97
C PHE A 130 -11.34 8.78 0.56
N SER A 131 -10.40 9.15 1.43
CA SER A 131 -9.37 10.14 1.10
C SER A 131 -8.29 9.62 0.15
N MET A 132 -8.24 8.31 -0.05
CA MET A 132 -7.35 7.66 -1.00
C MET A 132 -8.03 7.42 -2.36
N ILE A 133 -9.33 7.68 -2.48
CA ILE A 133 -10.04 7.57 -3.75
C ILE A 133 -9.73 8.82 -4.57
N GLU A 134 -8.85 8.67 -5.55
CA GLU A 134 -8.42 9.78 -6.40
C GLU A 134 -9.33 9.96 -7.63
N SER A 135 -10.25 9.03 -7.85
CA SER A 135 -11.24 9.10 -8.93
C SER A 135 -12.14 10.33 -8.77
N PRO A 136 -12.11 11.29 -9.72
CA PRO A 136 -12.93 12.50 -9.64
C PRO A 136 -14.43 12.20 -9.66
N LEU A 137 -14.86 11.14 -10.36
CA LEU A 137 -16.28 10.75 -10.41
C LEU A 137 -16.76 10.26 -9.04
N PHE A 138 -16.02 9.35 -8.41
CA PHE A 138 -16.40 8.81 -7.10
C PHE A 138 -16.29 9.89 -6.02
N SER A 139 -15.27 10.75 -6.08
CA SER A 139 -15.17 11.91 -5.21
C SER A 139 -16.39 12.83 -5.32
N ARG A 140 -16.91 13.05 -6.54
CA ARG A 140 -18.15 13.81 -6.76
C ARG A 140 -19.38 13.09 -6.21
N ILE A 141 -19.51 11.78 -6.43
CA ILE A 141 -20.64 10.99 -5.91
C ILE A 141 -20.65 11.00 -4.39
N LEU A 142 -19.52 10.70 -3.76
CA LEU A 142 -19.37 10.76 -2.30
C LEU A 142 -19.71 12.16 -1.79
N TYR A 143 -19.20 13.20 -2.46
CA TYR A 143 -19.50 14.58 -2.11
C TYR A 143 -21.00 14.92 -2.18
N ILE A 144 -21.71 14.45 -3.22
CA ILE A 144 -23.17 14.63 -3.36
C ILE A 144 -23.92 13.94 -2.20
N VAL A 145 -23.46 12.77 -1.76
CA VAL A 145 -24.04 12.04 -0.62
C VAL A 145 -23.56 12.60 0.73
N GLY A 146 -22.74 13.65 0.73
CA GLY A 146 -22.24 14.33 1.93
C GLY A 146 -21.01 13.70 2.57
N PHE A 147 -20.37 12.74 1.92
CA PHE A 147 -19.11 12.14 2.35
C PHE A 147 -17.92 12.75 1.62
N LYS A 148 -16.93 13.22 2.38
CA LYS A 148 -15.64 13.64 1.86
C LYS A 148 -14.55 12.91 2.64
N GLY A 149 -13.65 12.25 1.93
CA GLY A 149 -12.47 11.65 2.54
C GLY A 149 -11.62 12.71 3.24
N ASP A 150 -11.10 12.37 4.42
CA ASP A 150 -10.29 13.25 5.24
C ASP A 150 -9.24 12.44 6.02
N ARG A 151 -7.99 12.45 5.54
CA ARG A 151 -6.88 11.68 6.13
C ARG A 151 -6.62 12.10 7.57
N GLU A 152 -6.58 13.40 7.81
CA GLU A 152 -6.24 13.98 9.11
C GLU A 152 -7.33 13.63 10.14
N ARG A 153 -8.60 13.88 9.80
CA ARG A 153 -9.70 13.55 10.71
C ARG A 153 -9.86 12.05 10.92
N GLY A 154 -9.68 11.26 9.85
CA GLY A 154 -9.81 9.81 9.92
C GLY A 154 -8.74 9.16 10.79
N THR A 155 -7.47 9.50 10.59
CA THR A 155 -6.36 9.02 11.44
C THR A 155 -6.50 9.48 12.89
N ARG A 156 -6.95 10.71 13.14
CA ARG A 156 -7.27 11.20 14.49
C ARG A 156 -8.32 10.33 15.19
N CYS A 157 -9.39 9.94 14.48
CA CYS A 157 -10.41 9.04 15.03
C CYS A 157 -9.85 7.66 15.35
N LEU A 158 -8.96 7.12 14.50
CA LEU A 158 -8.31 5.84 14.75
C LEU A 158 -7.36 5.90 15.96
N TRP A 159 -6.59 6.97 16.10
CA TRP A 159 -5.73 7.20 17.29
C TRP A 159 -6.54 7.30 18.58
N GLN A 160 -7.73 7.91 18.53
CA GLN A 160 -8.63 7.91 19.69
C GLN A 160 -9.19 6.51 19.97
N ALA A 161 -9.62 5.79 18.94
CA ALA A 161 -10.16 4.43 19.07
C ALA A 161 -9.12 3.43 19.61
N SER A 162 -7.83 3.61 19.31
CA SER A 162 -6.76 2.69 19.72
C SER A 162 -6.41 2.76 21.22
N ARG A 163 -6.84 3.79 21.96
CA ARG A 163 -6.54 3.98 23.40
C ARG A 163 -7.30 3.04 24.34
N PHE A 164 -8.42 2.46 23.90
CA PHE A 164 -9.28 1.64 24.77
C PHE A 164 -8.80 0.18 24.87
N ASN A 165 -9.16 -0.54 25.92
CA ASN A 165 -8.82 -1.96 26.04
C ASN A 165 -9.95 -2.86 25.50
N ASN A 166 -10.14 -2.90 24.19
CA ASN A 166 -11.13 -3.75 23.54
C ASN A 166 -10.73 -4.11 22.09
N PHE A 167 -11.56 -4.93 21.44
CA PHE A 167 -11.31 -5.38 20.06
C PHE A 167 -11.28 -4.23 19.03
N ASN A 168 -12.09 -3.18 19.19
CA ASN A 168 -12.10 -2.03 18.29
C ASN A 168 -10.74 -1.30 18.31
N SER A 169 -10.13 -1.21 19.50
CA SER A 169 -8.78 -0.65 19.65
C SER A 169 -7.72 -1.46 18.93
N ALA A 170 -7.80 -2.80 19.01
CA ALA A 170 -6.89 -3.68 18.28
C ALA A 170 -6.99 -3.44 16.76
N ILE A 171 -8.22 -3.39 16.21
CA ILE A 171 -8.41 -3.11 14.78
C ILE A 171 -7.92 -1.69 14.43
N ALA A 172 -8.22 -0.68 15.26
CA ALA A 172 -7.74 0.68 15.04
C ALA A 172 -6.21 0.74 15.00
N GLY A 173 -5.55 -0.03 15.87
CA GLY A 173 -4.09 -0.16 15.90
C GLY A 173 -3.54 -0.75 14.61
N ILE A 174 -4.12 -1.85 14.12
CA ILE A 174 -3.71 -2.45 12.83
C ILE A 174 -4.01 -1.50 11.67
N ALA A 175 -5.13 -0.76 11.69
CA ALA A 175 -5.46 0.23 10.66
C ALA A 175 -4.45 1.37 10.60
N LEU A 176 -4.01 1.87 11.76
CA LEU A 176 -2.97 2.88 11.86
C LEU A 176 -1.62 2.34 11.36
N LEU A 177 -1.19 1.18 11.85
CA LEU A 177 0.07 0.57 11.43
C LEU A 177 0.07 0.29 9.93
N GLY A 178 -0.98 -0.32 9.38
CA GLY A 178 -1.10 -0.55 7.94
C GLY A 178 -1.11 0.75 7.12
N TYR A 179 -1.84 1.78 7.57
CA TYR A 179 -1.83 3.09 6.89
C TYR A 179 -0.44 3.72 6.88
N TYR A 180 0.21 3.82 8.04
CA TYR A 180 1.49 4.50 8.14
C TYR A 180 2.65 3.66 7.58
N ASN A 181 2.76 2.37 7.92
CA ASN A 181 3.86 1.51 7.47
C ASN A 181 3.74 1.18 5.97
N SER A 182 2.53 0.90 5.48
CA SER A 182 2.35 0.42 4.11
C SER A 182 1.92 1.47 3.09
N LEU A 183 1.36 2.62 3.49
CA LEU A 183 0.99 3.67 2.52
C LEU A 183 1.89 4.90 2.69
N VAL A 184 1.92 5.50 3.88
CA VAL A 184 2.75 6.68 4.11
C VAL A 184 4.24 6.33 4.03
N GLY A 185 4.63 5.17 4.57
CA GLY A 185 5.99 4.65 4.55
C GLY A 185 6.53 4.42 3.14
N PHE A 186 5.65 4.28 2.15
CA PHE A 186 5.99 4.17 0.73
C PHE A 186 6.40 5.50 0.09
N CYS A 187 6.03 6.64 0.70
CA CYS A 187 6.33 7.96 0.17
C CYS A 187 7.75 8.41 0.53
N ASP A 188 8.42 9.09 -0.41
CA ASP A 188 9.77 9.62 -0.24
C ASP A 188 9.78 11.12 0.11
N ILE A 189 8.71 11.85 -0.24
CA ILE A 189 8.53 13.27 0.06
C ILE A 189 7.56 13.40 1.23
N LEU A 190 8.12 13.35 2.43
CA LEU A 190 7.40 13.45 3.70
C LEU A 190 7.86 14.69 4.50
N PRO A 191 7.02 15.23 5.39
CA PRO A 191 7.38 16.29 6.33
C PRO A 191 8.68 15.96 7.09
N THR A 192 9.52 16.97 7.23
CA THR A 192 10.86 16.90 7.86
C THR A 192 11.11 18.04 8.84
N ASP A 193 10.16 18.97 8.98
CA ASP A 193 10.17 20.04 9.96
C ASP A 193 9.97 19.52 11.39
N SER A 194 10.17 20.39 12.38
CA SER A 194 10.02 20.04 13.80
C SER A 194 8.62 19.53 14.19
N GLY A 195 7.59 19.85 13.39
CA GLY A 195 6.22 19.35 13.59
C GLY A 195 5.90 18.06 12.85
N ALA A 196 6.87 17.43 12.17
CA ALA A 196 6.64 16.26 11.33
C ALA A 196 6.13 15.03 12.12
N GLU A 197 6.56 14.83 13.37
CA GLU A 197 6.11 13.72 14.22
C GLU A 197 4.65 13.87 14.68
N ASP A 198 4.13 15.10 14.69
CA ASP A 198 2.73 15.40 15.01
C ASP A 198 1.86 15.55 13.75
N ASP A 199 2.48 15.58 12.57
CA ASP A 199 1.79 15.70 11.30
C ASP A 199 1.19 14.36 10.88
N LEU A 200 -0.13 14.35 10.73
CA LEU A 200 -0.87 13.17 10.27
C LEU A 200 -0.62 12.86 8.79
N ALA A 201 -0.09 13.82 8.01
CA ALA A 201 0.46 13.60 6.67
C ALA A 201 1.93 13.09 6.70
N GLY A 202 2.58 13.17 7.85
CA GLY A 202 3.91 12.61 8.10
C GLY A 202 3.86 11.16 8.58
N TYR A 203 5.03 10.64 8.97
CA TYR A 203 5.18 9.30 9.52
C TYR A 203 5.53 9.40 11.01
N PRO A 204 4.56 9.24 11.94
CA PRO A 204 4.73 9.52 13.36
C PRO A 204 5.40 8.33 14.08
N ARG A 205 6.70 8.14 13.81
CA ARG A 205 7.46 6.93 14.17
C ARG A 205 7.37 6.61 15.65
N LEU A 206 7.57 7.60 16.52
CA LEU A 206 7.54 7.37 17.98
C LEU A 206 6.16 6.95 18.48
N ARG A 207 5.09 7.51 17.90
CA ARG A 207 3.71 7.14 18.24
C ARG A 207 3.40 5.71 17.81
N LEU A 208 3.85 5.30 16.62
CA LEU A 208 3.66 3.94 16.11
C LEU A 208 4.40 2.91 17.00
N GLN A 209 5.63 3.22 17.41
CA GLN A 209 6.38 2.38 18.36
C GLN A 209 5.66 2.26 19.70
N GLY A 210 5.14 3.37 20.24
CA GLY A 210 4.36 3.38 21.48
C GLY A 210 3.07 2.55 21.38
N LEU A 211 2.33 2.72 20.29
CA LEU A 211 1.13 1.95 19.98
C LEU A 211 1.43 0.45 19.93
N LEU A 212 2.45 0.06 19.16
CA LEU A 212 2.79 -1.34 18.99
C LEU A 212 3.26 -1.97 20.30
N LYS A 213 4.09 -1.28 21.08
CA LYS A 213 4.51 -1.73 22.42
C LYS A 213 3.31 -1.97 23.34
N ASP A 214 2.32 -1.08 23.32
CA ASP A 214 1.10 -1.26 24.09
C ASP A 214 0.27 -2.46 23.60
N MET A 215 0.13 -2.64 22.29
CA MET A 215 -0.58 -3.80 21.71
C MET A 215 0.10 -5.12 22.03
N ARG A 216 1.45 -5.18 21.97
CA ARG A 216 2.23 -6.36 22.35
C ARG A 216 2.07 -6.69 23.83
N ARG A 217 1.99 -5.68 24.70
CA ARG A 217 1.71 -5.88 26.12
C ARG A 217 0.31 -6.45 26.36
N ARG A 218 -0.70 -5.96 25.63
CA ARG A 218 -2.09 -6.42 25.77
C ARG A 218 -2.34 -7.80 25.15
N TYR A 219 -1.61 -8.13 24.09
CA TYR A 219 -1.82 -9.33 23.28
C TYR A 219 -0.48 -10.04 22.95
N PRO A 220 0.23 -10.56 23.97
CA PRO A 220 1.61 -11.04 23.83
C PRO A 220 1.78 -12.23 22.87
N ASP A 221 0.79 -13.11 22.80
CA ASP A 221 0.82 -14.32 21.96
C ASP A 221 0.32 -14.10 20.53
N SER A 222 -0.21 -12.90 20.24
CA SER A 222 -0.74 -12.58 18.92
C SER A 222 0.36 -12.60 17.86
N LYS A 223 0.19 -13.52 16.89
CA LYS A 223 1.03 -13.62 15.70
C LYS A 223 0.92 -12.38 14.80
N LEU A 224 -0.24 -11.71 14.81
CA LEU A 224 -0.45 -10.46 14.06
C LEU A 224 0.40 -9.31 14.62
N TRP A 225 0.52 -9.18 15.95
CA TRP A 225 1.34 -8.11 16.53
C TRP A 225 2.84 -8.41 16.42
N LYS A 226 3.25 -9.69 16.46
CA LYS A 226 4.64 -10.09 16.15
C LYS A 226 5.03 -9.78 14.69
N LEU A 227 4.10 -9.96 13.77
CA LEU A 227 4.27 -9.54 12.37
C LEU A 227 4.47 -8.01 12.27
N GLU A 228 3.67 -7.23 12.99
CA GLU A 228 3.85 -5.76 13.02
C GLU A 228 5.17 -5.33 13.67
N ASP A 229 5.67 -6.07 14.68
CA ASP A 229 7.04 -5.86 15.21
C ASP A 229 8.08 -6.01 14.11
N ALA A 230 7.99 -7.08 13.31
CA ALA A 230 8.91 -7.29 12.20
C ALA A 230 8.83 -6.19 11.14
N ARG A 231 7.62 -5.71 10.80
CA ARG A 231 7.44 -4.58 9.89
C ARG A 231 8.13 -3.32 10.43
N MET A 232 7.94 -3.02 11.71
CA MET A 232 8.59 -1.88 12.36
C MET A 232 10.11 -2.01 12.39
N GLU A 233 10.66 -3.20 12.65
CA GLU A 233 12.11 -3.46 12.54
C GLU A 233 12.61 -3.18 11.12
N GLY A 234 11.88 -3.61 10.09
CA GLY A 234 12.19 -3.27 8.69
C GLY A 234 12.21 -1.76 8.44
N HIS A 235 11.23 -1.01 8.95
CA HIS A 235 11.22 0.46 8.85
C HIS A 235 12.36 1.13 9.62
N ASN A 236 12.88 0.49 10.67
CA ASN A 236 14.06 0.93 11.42
C ASN A 236 15.38 0.46 10.79
N LYS A 237 15.36 -0.06 9.56
CA LYS A 237 16.53 -0.60 8.84
C LYS A 237 17.18 -1.80 9.52
N ASN A 238 16.40 -2.61 10.23
CA ASN A 238 16.84 -3.82 10.90
C ASN A 238 16.20 -5.06 10.28
N LEU A 239 16.44 -5.25 8.97
CA LEU A 239 15.82 -6.33 8.20
C LEU A 239 16.23 -7.73 8.68
N THR A 240 17.42 -7.89 9.27
CA THR A 240 17.86 -9.16 9.84
C THR A 240 17.01 -9.55 11.06
N ALA A 241 16.73 -8.61 11.98
CA ALA A 241 15.85 -8.88 13.11
C ALA A 241 14.39 -9.07 12.67
N ALA A 242 13.95 -8.31 11.67
CA ALA A 242 12.64 -8.50 11.05
C ALA A 242 12.50 -9.93 10.50
N LEU A 243 13.48 -10.40 9.72
CA LEU A 243 13.45 -11.74 9.14
C LEU A 243 13.42 -12.83 10.20
N ARG A 244 14.29 -12.73 11.22
CA ARG A 244 14.29 -13.68 12.34
C ARG A 244 12.92 -13.76 12.99
N THR A 245 12.32 -12.61 13.28
CA THR A 245 10.98 -12.53 13.89
C THR A 245 9.93 -13.20 13.01
N LEU A 246 9.96 -12.97 11.70
CA LEU A 246 9.00 -13.54 10.75
C LEU A 246 9.13 -15.06 10.62
N VAL A 247 10.37 -15.58 10.53
CA VAL A 247 10.65 -17.02 10.45
C VAL A 247 10.23 -17.74 11.74
N GLU A 248 10.43 -17.11 12.91
CA GLU A 248 9.95 -17.65 14.19
C GLU A 248 8.42 -17.51 14.37
N ASN A 249 7.78 -16.59 13.63
CA ASN A 249 6.36 -16.28 13.75
C ASN A 249 5.44 -17.19 12.91
N VAL A 250 5.86 -18.43 12.65
CA VAL A 250 5.07 -19.45 11.93
C VAL A 250 3.97 -20.08 12.81
N GLY A 251 3.10 -20.88 12.19
CA GLY A 251 2.14 -21.74 12.89
C GLY A 251 0.84 -21.05 13.33
N SER A 252 0.44 -19.94 12.70
CA SER A 252 -0.87 -19.34 12.95
C SER A 252 -2.01 -20.28 12.50
N HIS A 253 -2.99 -20.53 13.38
CA HIS A 253 -4.22 -21.24 13.01
C HIS A 253 -5.10 -20.46 12.03
N MET A 254 -4.92 -19.14 11.94
CA MET A 254 -5.59 -18.30 10.95
C MET A 254 -4.75 -18.26 9.67
N LYS A 255 -5.29 -18.85 8.60
CA LYS A 255 -4.65 -18.91 7.27
C LYS A 255 -4.25 -17.53 6.75
N GLN A 256 -5.07 -16.50 7.00
CA GLN A 256 -4.81 -15.13 6.55
C GLN A 256 -3.54 -14.55 7.19
N ILE A 257 -3.35 -14.78 8.50
CA ILE A 257 -2.15 -14.31 9.22
C ILE A 257 -0.93 -15.10 8.75
N ALA A 258 -1.07 -16.42 8.53
CA ALA A 258 0.02 -17.24 8.00
C ALA A 258 0.47 -16.78 6.60
N VAL A 259 -0.48 -16.50 5.70
CA VAL A 259 -0.20 -15.98 4.36
C VAL A 259 0.53 -14.65 4.44
N ILE A 260 0.04 -13.70 5.25
CA ILE A 260 0.68 -12.38 5.37
C ILE A 260 2.09 -12.49 5.98
N ASN A 261 2.29 -13.32 7.00
CA ASN A 261 3.62 -13.54 7.57
C ASN A 261 4.61 -14.11 6.54
N THR A 262 4.14 -15.06 5.73
CA THR A 262 4.93 -15.65 4.64
C THR A 262 5.22 -14.59 3.55
N PHE A 263 4.25 -13.76 3.22
CA PHE A 263 4.42 -12.65 2.28
C PHE A 263 5.48 -11.64 2.74
N GLU A 264 5.43 -11.21 4.01
CA GLU A 264 6.44 -10.33 4.60
C GLU A 264 7.81 -10.99 4.70
N THR A 265 7.87 -12.31 4.94
CA THR A 265 9.13 -13.08 4.89
C THR A 265 9.74 -13.01 3.49
N GLY A 266 8.90 -13.16 2.45
CA GLY A 266 9.32 -13.07 1.05
C GLY A 266 9.85 -11.69 0.71
N LEU A 267 9.14 -10.62 1.11
CA LEU A 267 9.62 -9.25 0.91
C LEU A 267 10.94 -8.99 1.65
N THR A 268 11.02 -9.41 2.91
CA THR A 268 12.22 -9.16 3.73
C THR A 268 13.43 -9.90 3.18
N SER A 269 13.27 -11.18 2.81
CA SER A 269 14.33 -11.98 2.17
C SER A 269 14.80 -11.37 0.84
N MET A 270 13.87 -10.85 0.03
CA MET A 270 14.18 -10.10 -1.19
C MET A 270 15.01 -8.83 -0.89
N PHE A 271 14.62 -8.03 0.11
CA PHE A 271 15.33 -6.79 0.46
C PHE A 271 16.74 -7.02 1.02
N ILE A 272 16.98 -8.17 1.65
CA ILE A 272 18.30 -8.53 2.16
C ILE A 272 19.14 -9.34 1.17
N HIS A 273 18.60 -9.64 -0.01
CA HIS A 273 19.23 -10.44 -1.07
C HIS A 273 19.47 -11.92 -0.71
N GLU A 274 18.63 -12.52 0.14
CA GLU A 274 18.64 -13.95 0.45
C GLU A 274 17.77 -14.72 -0.57
N TYR A 275 18.31 -14.91 -1.78
CA TYR A 275 17.53 -15.35 -2.94
C TYR A 275 16.96 -16.76 -2.82
N GLN A 276 17.67 -17.70 -2.19
CA GLN A 276 17.16 -19.07 -2.01
C GLN A 276 15.92 -19.07 -1.10
N LEU A 277 16.01 -18.41 0.05
CA LEU A 277 14.88 -18.24 0.97
C LEU A 277 13.73 -17.48 0.28
N CYS A 278 14.05 -16.45 -0.49
CA CYS A 278 13.08 -15.68 -1.26
C CYS A 278 12.30 -16.57 -2.22
N ALA A 279 12.98 -17.39 -3.03
CA ALA A 279 12.35 -18.30 -3.98
C ALA A 279 11.41 -19.32 -3.30
N GLU A 280 11.88 -19.96 -2.23
CA GLU A 280 11.11 -20.96 -1.47
C GLU A 280 9.90 -20.34 -0.78
N THR A 281 10.06 -19.13 -0.24
CA THR A 281 8.99 -18.40 0.44
C THR A 281 7.89 -18.00 -0.53
N TRP A 282 8.24 -17.55 -1.75
CA TRP A 282 7.24 -17.22 -2.77
C TRP A 282 6.52 -18.45 -3.30
N ALA A 283 7.22 -19.57 -3.49
CA ALA A 283 6.58 -20.84 -3.81
C ALA A 283 5.57 -21.25 -2.72
N THR A 284 5.95 -21.12 -1.44
CA THR A 284 5.06 -21.37 -0.30
C THR A 284 3.85 -20.43 -0.30
N CYS A 285 4.03 -19.14 -0.60
CA CYS A 285 2.92 -18.19 -0.75
C CYS A 285 1.90 -18.66 -1.81
N ALA A 286 2.37 -19.22 -2.93
CA ALA A 286 1.51 -19.72 -3.99
C ALA A 286 0.67 -20.94 -3.57
N GLU A 287 1.14 -21.73 -2.62
CA GLU A 287 0.39 -22.87 -2.06
C GLU A 287 -0.63 -22.40 -1.01
N LEU A 288 -0.24 -21.42 -0.19
CA LEU A 288 -1.07 -20.93 0.90
C LEU A 288 -2.15 -19.94 0.42
N SER A 289 -1.94 -19.22 -0.67
CA SER A 289 -2.84 -18.15 -1.13
C SER A 289 -3.53 -18.47 -2.45
N GLN A 290 -4.80 -18.07 -2.55
CA GLN A 290 -5.54 -18.07 -3.82
C GLN A 290 -5.44 -16.72 -4.55
N TRP A 291 -4.75 -15.73 -3.99
CA TRP A 291 -4.60 -14.39 -4.54
C TRP A 291 -3.22 -14.21 -5.16
N SER A 292 -3.15 -13.46 -6.26
CA SER A 292 -1.90 -13.07 -6.93
C SER A 292 -0.95 -14.24 -7.29
N PRO A 293 -1.43 -15.38 -7.84
CA PRO A 293 -0.56 -16.51 -8.18
C PRO A 293 0.51 -16.14 -9.22
N THR A 294 0.23 -15.19 -10.11
CA THR A 294 1.17 -14.65 -11.11
C THR A 294 2.43 -14.08 -10.48
N ILE A 295 2.27 -13.24 -9.44
CA ILE A 295 3.41 -12.55 -8.83
C ILE A 295 4.28 -13.51 -8.03
N TYR A 296 3.68 -14.50 -7.36
CA TYR A 296 4.45 -15.49 -6.62
C TYR A 296 5.30 -16.36 -7.55
N ALA A 297 4.75 -16.78 -8.69
CA ALA A 297 5.52 -17.48 -9.71
C ALA A 297 6.65 -16.60 -10.26
N TYR A 298 6.33 -15.35 -10.63
CA TYR A 298 7.31 -14.40 -11.14
C TYR A 298 8.45 -14.11 -10.16
N LEU A 299 8.15 -13.84 -8.88
CA LEU A 299 9.15 -13.56 -7.86
C LEU A 299 9.99 -14.80 -7.52
N SER A 300 9.41 -16.00 -7.57
CA SER A 300 10.18 -17.25 -7.45
C SER A 300 11.19 -17.38 -8.59
N GLY A 301 10.75 -17.14 -9.83
CA GLY A 301 11.61 -17.18 -11.01
C GLY A 301 12.69 -16.10 -11.02
N ALA A 302 12.35 -14.88 -10.62
CA ALA A 302 13.29 -13.78 -10.45
C ALA A 302 14.35 -14.07 -9.37
N SER A 303 13.97 -14.78 -8.31
CA SER A 303 14.91 -15.19 -7.26
C SER A 303 15.89 -16.26 -7.75
N TYR A 304 15.40 -17.26 -8.49
CA TYR A 304 16.27 -18.24 -9.14
C TYR A 304 17.16 -17.64 -10.22
N LEU A 305 16.71 -16.58 -10.90
CA LEU A 305 17.53 -15.84 -11.87
C LEU A 305 18.75 -15.21 -11.20
N GLU A 306 18.59 -14.60 -10.02
CA GLU A 306 19.74 -14.02 -9.30
C GLU A 306 20.70 -15.11 -8.79
N LEU A 307 20.17 -16.24 -8.31
CA LEU A 307 21.01 -17.41 -7.98
C LEU A 307 21.79 -17.94 -9.19
N TYR A 308 21.15 -18.03 -10.36
CA TYR A 308 21.83 -18.38 -11.61
C TYR A 308 22.97 -17.40 -11.91
N ARG A 309 22.72 -16.10 -11.83
CA ARG A 309 23.73 -15.05 -12.10
C ARG A 309 24.89 -15.10 -11.12
N ASP A 310 24.62 -15.33 -9.84
CA ASP A 310 25.66 -15.42 -8.79
C ASP A 310 26.57 -16.65 -8.96
N HIS A 311 26.06 -17.73 -9.54
CA HIS A 311 26.80 -19.00 -9.69
C HIS A 311 27.33 -19.24 -11.11
N ARG A 312 26.93 -18.44 -12.11
CA ARG A 312 27.25 -18.69 -13.53
C ARG A 312 28.74 -18.90 -13.81
N GLU A 313 29.59 -18.13 -13.15
CA GLU A 313 31.05 -18.19 -13.35
C GLU A 313 31.74 -19.13 -12.35
N SER A 314 31.24 -19.21 -11.12
CA SER A 314 31.88 -19.90 -10.00
C SER A 314 31.48 -21.38 -9.88
N ASP A 315 30.21 -21.72 -10.17
CA ASP A 315 29.66 -23.06 -10.12
C ASP A 315 28.65 -23.29 -11.27
N PRO A 316 29.13 -23.66 -12.47
CA PRO A 316 28.28 -23.89 -13.64
C PRO A 316 27.23 -24.99 -13.45
N ALA A 317 27.50 -25.99 -12.60
CA ALA A 317 26.57 -27.09 -12.36
C ALA A 317 25.36 -26.61 -11.54
N ALA A 318 25.60 -25.83 -10.47
CA ALA A 318 24.53 -25.20 -9.72
C ALA A 318 23.79 -24.16 -10.58
N ALA A 319 24.52 -23.37 -11.36
CA ALA A 319 23.94 -22.36 -12.25
C ALA A 319 22.93 -22.97 -13.23
N GLU A 320 23.23 -24.12 -13.82
CA GLU A 320 22.31 -24.79 -14.75
C GLU A 320 20.99 -25.21 -14.07
N VAL A 321 21.06 -25.72 -12.83
CA VAL A 321 19.84 -26.04 -12.06
C VAL A 321 19.01 -24.78 -11.80
N TYR A 322 19.66 -23.67 -11.42
CA TYR A 322 18.96 -22.42 -11.18
C TYR A 322 18.38 -21.81 -12.46
N LYS A 323 19.08 -21.92 -13.59
CA LYS A 323 18.61 -21.50 -14.91
C LYS A 323 17.32 -22.22 -15.32
N GLN A 324 17.25 -23.54 -15.10
CA GLN A 324 16.05 -24.33 -15.38
C GLN A 324 14.87 -23.89 -14.49
N LYS A 325 15.09 -23.75 -13.17
CA LYS A 325 14.06 -23.27 -12.24
C LYS A 325 13.59 -21.86 -12.56
N ALA A 326 14.51 -20.94 -12.87
CA ALA A 326 14.17 -19.58 -13.26
C ALA A 326 13.28 -19.57 -14.50
N THR A 327 13.64 -20.33 -15.53
CA THR A 327 12.85 -20.48 -16.76
C THR A 327 11.45 -21.01 -16.46
N GLU A 328 11.35 -22.11 -15.71
CA GLU A 328 10.07 -22.72 -15.33
C GLU A 328 9.14 -21.71 -14.65
N TYR A 329 9.61 -21.05 -13.59
CA TYR A 329 8.79 -20.14 -12.81
C TYR A 329 8.44 -18.84 -13.54
N ILE A 330 9.35 -18.29 -14.35
CA ILE A 330 9.08 -17.11 -15.18
C ILE A 330 7.97 -17.41 -16.18
N GLN A 331 8.03 -18.55 -16.87
CA GLN A 331 7.00 -18.95 -17.84
C GLN A 331 5.69 -19.37 -17.17
N LYS A 332 5.75 -19.86 -15.93
CA LYS A 332 4.56 -20.21 -15.14
C LYS A 332 3.71 -18.99 -14.77
N GLY A 333 4.29 -17.79 -14.68
CA GLY A 333 3.60 -16.57 -14.30
C GLY A 333 2.46 -16.18 -15.26
N PRO A 334 2.75 -15.81 -16.53
CA PRO A 334 1.75 -15.27 -17.45
C PRO A 334 0.46 -16.08 -17.62
N PRO A 335 0.48 -17.44 -17.70
CA PRO A 335 -0.74 -18.24 -17.77
C PRO A 335 -1.64 -18.19 -16.53
N LEU A 336 -1.13 -17.66 -15.40
CA LEU A 336 -1.88 -17.47 -14.16
C LEU A 336 -2.55 -16.09 -14.07
N ALA A 337 -2.19 -15.16 -14.95
CA ALA A 337 -2.70 -13.80 -14.97
C ALA A 337 -4.21 -13.74 -15.26
N GLY A 338 -4.88 -12.73 -14.71
CA GLY A 338 -6.29 -12.46 -14.98
C GLY A 338 -7.28 -13.43 -14.32
N ARG A 339 -6.79 -14.43 -13.57
CA ARG A 339 -7.62 -15.30 -12.72
C ARG A 339 -8.30 -14.51 -11.61
N GLN A 340 -7.62 -13.50 -11.08
CA GLN A 340 -8.18 -12.54 -10.14
C GLN A 340 -8.38 -11.21 -10.85
N LYS A 341 -9.54 -10.60 -10.63
CA LYS A 341 -9.89 -9.28 -11.17
C LYS A 341 -10.47 -8.41 -10.07
N VAL A 342 -10.16 -7.13 -10.15
CA VAL A 342 -10.74 -6.10 -9.27
C VAL A 342 -11.61 -5.20 -10.12
N MET A 343 -12.92 -5.15 -9.82
CA MET A 343 -13.89 -4.37 -10.61
C MET A 343 -13.80 -4.71 -12.11
N SER A 344 -13.60 -6.00 -12.43
CA SER A 344 -13.40 -6.53 -13.79
C SER A 344 -12.13 -6.07 -14.51
N LYS A 345 -11.25 -5.28 -13.87
CA LYS A 345 -9.90 -4.95 -14.34
C LYS A 345 -8.90 -5.99 -13.85
N GLU A 346 -7.88 -6.28 -14.66
CA GLU A 346 -6.76 -7.13 -14.28
C GLU A 346 -5.91 -6.47 -13.20
N LEU A 347 -5.19 -7.27 -12.41
CA LEU A 347 -4.30 -6.75 -11.39
C LEU A 347 -3.13 -6.00 -12.06
N PRO A 348 -2.71 -4.82 -11.56
CA PRO A 348 -1.62 -4.06 -12.16
C PRO A 348 -0.32 -4.86 -12.35
N PHE A 349 0.04 -5.72 -11.38
CA PHE A 349 1.21 -6.58 -11.53
C PHE A 349 1.03 -7.72 -12.53
N ASP A 350 -0.18 -8.22 -12.75
CA ASP A 350 -0.44 -9.20 -13.82
C ASP A 350 -0.11 -8.59 -15.18
N ILE A 351 -0.61 -7.37 -15.44
CA ILE A 351 -0.34 -6.62 -16.68
C ILE A 351 1.17 -6.38 -16.85
N TYR A 352 1.84 -5.95 -15.79
CA TYR A 352 3.28 -5.72 -15.79
C TYR A 352 4.06 -7.00 -16.12
N ILE A 353 3.75 -8.12 -15.45
CA ILE A 353 4.47 -9.39 -15.57
C ILE A 353 4.25 -9.98 -16.96
N VAL A 354 3.01 -10.05 -17.45
CA VAL A 354 2.69 -10.59 -18.77
C VAL A 354 3.46 -9.83 -19.86
N ARG A 355 3.48 -8.49 -19.78
CA ARG A 355 4.24 -7.65 -20.70
C ARG A 355 5.76 -7.91 -20.60
N LYS A 356 6.33 -7.93 -19.39
CA LYS A 356 7.78 -8.14 -19.19
C LYS A 356 8.23 -9.50 -19.71
N VAL A 357 7.52 -10.57 -19.37
CA VAL A 357 7.88 -11.92 -19.82
C VAL A 357 7.79 -12.02 -21.34
N LYS A 358 6.74 -11.46 -21.95
CA LYS A 358 6.63 -11.40 -23.41
C LYS A 358 7.79 -10.63 -24.06
N LYS A 359 8.26 -9.55 -23.43
CA LYS A 359 9.44 -8.79 -23.89
C LYS A 359 10.69 -9.67 -23.89
N TRP A 360 10.88 -10.46 -22.84
CA TRP A 360 12.02 -11.37 -22.73
C TRP A 360 11.93 -12.54 -23.70
N GLU A 361 10.73 -13.08 -23.96
CA GLU A 361 10.51 -14.13 -24.96
C GLU A 361 10.83 -13.63 -26.38
N GLU A 362 10.34 -12.46 -26.77
CA GLU A 362 10.64 -11.86 -28.08
C GLU A 362 12.15 -11.56 -28.22
N ARG A 363 12.79 -11.07 -27.15
CA ARG A 363 14.24 -10.86 -27.13
C ARG A 363 15.03 -12.15 -27.26
N ALA A 364 14.70 -13.17 -26.47
CA ALA A 364 15.35 -14.48 -26.50
C ALA A 364 15.33 -15.07 -27.91
N ALA A 365 14.16 -15.03 -28.57
CA ALA A 365 14.01 -15.47 -29.95
C ALA A 365 14.86 -14.62 -30.93
N SER A 366 14.87 -13.29 -30.78
CA SER A 366 15.61 -12.39 -31.67
C SER A 366 17.14 -12.48 -31.51
N TRP A 367 17.61 -12.75 -30.29
CA TRP A 367 19.03 -12.79 -29.95
C TRP A 367 19.61 -14.20 -30.05
N GLY A 368 18.76 -15.24 -30.14
CA GLY A 368 19.18 -16.63 -30.16
C GLY A 368 19.77 -17.09 -28.82
N VAL A 369 19.23 -16.59 -27.71
CA VAL A 369 19.66 -16.92 -26.34
C VAL A 369 18.50 -17.53 -25.55
N ASP A 370 18.81 -18.17 -24.43
CA ASP A 370 17.78 -18.68 -23.53
C ASP A 370 16.99 -17.56 -22.85
N LEU A 371 15.76 -17.87 -22.40
CA LEU A 371 14.87 -16.88 -21.78
C LEU A 371 15.53 -16.10 -20.64
N VAL A 372 16.24 -16.81 -19.75
CA VAL A 372 16.92 -16.17 -18.60
C VAL A 372 18.05 -15.23 -19.01
N ASP A 373 18.71 -15.52 -20.13
CA ASP A 373 19.80 -14.73 -20.69
C ASP A 373 19.27 -13.58 -21.56
N ALA A 374 17.95 -13.49 -21.77
CA ALA A 374 17.27 -12.34 -22.36
C ALA A 374 16.69 -11.36 -21.32
N VAL A 375 16.75 -11.72 -20.03
CA VAL A 375 16.36 -10.83 -18.92
C VAL A 375 17.49 -9.84 -18.63
N GLY A 376 17.20 -8.54 -18.77
CA GLY A 376 18.16 -7.45 -18.55
C GLY A 376 18.26 -7.04 -17.09
N VAL A 377 17.79 -5.83 -16.76
CA VAL A 377 17.76 -5.33 -15.37
C VAL A 377 17.15 -6.36 -14.44
N SER A 378 17.74 -6.52 -13.25
CA SER A 378 17.23 -7.45 -12.23
C SER A 378 15.75 -7.22 -11.95
N PRO A 379 14.88 -8.21 -12.22
CA PRO A 379 13.47 -8.13 -11.86
C PRO A 379 13.26 -7.98 -10.35
N LEU A 380 14.15 -8.55 -9.53
CA LEU A 380 14.10 -8.33 -8.08
C LEU A 380 14.42 -6.88 -7.73
N ALA A 381 15.40 -6.23 -8.36
CA ALA A 381 15.68 -4.82 -8.11
C ALA A 381 14.47 -3.92 -8.48
N GLU A 382 13.78 -4.22 -9.58
CA GLU A 382 12.52 -3.56 -9.94
C GLU A 382 11.46 -3.74 -8.83
N MET A 383 11.30 -4.96 -8.31
CA MET A 383 10.34 -5.26 -7.23
C MET A 383 10.74 -4.62 -5.89
N ILE A 384 12.04 -4.57 -5.55
CA ILE A 384 12.55 -3.85 -4.38
C ILE A 384 12.16 -2.37 -4.47
N TYR A 385 12.30 -1.75 -5.64
CA TYR A 385 11.87 -0.37 -5.87
C TYR A 385 10.35 -0.20 -5.76
N PHE A 386 9.55 -1.05 -6.43
CA PHE A 386 8.10 -0.95 -6.39
C PHE A 386 7.51 -1.17 -4.99
N TRP A 387 8.14 -2.00 -4.16
CA TRP A 387 7.76 -2.21 -2.76
C TRP A 387 8.44 -1.26 -1.77
N ASN A 388 9.16 -0.25 -2.29
CA ASN A 388 9.87 0.74 -1.48
C ASN A 388 10.85 0.11 -0.46
N GLY A 389 11.43 -1.04 -0.81
CA GLY A 389 12.36 -1.79 0.01
C GLY A 389 13.66 -1.02 0.28
N LEU A 390 14.09 -0.17 -0.66
CA LEU A 390 15.34 0.61 -0.55
C LEU A 390 15.41 1.46 0.72
N LYS A 391 14.29 2.02 1.19
CA LYS A 391 14.25 2.80 2.44
C LYS A 391 14.46 1.95 3.69
N LYS A 392 14.15 0.66 3.60
CA LYS A 392 14.30 -0.33 4.68
C LYS A 392 15.70 -0.95 4.68
N CYS A 393 16.46 -0.80 3.59
CA CYS A 393 17.79 -1.37 3.47
C CYS A 393 18.85 -0.58 4.26
N THR A 394 19.80 -1.32 4.81
CA THR A 394 21.09 -0.83 5.30
C THR A 394 22.00 -0.47 4.14
N GLU A 395 23.12 0.21 4.43
CA GLU A 395 24.12 0.52 3.41
C GLU A 395 24.66 -0.74 2.70
N GLU A 396 24.94 -1.83 3.43
CA GLU A 396 25.39 -3.10 2.84
C GLU A 396 24.37 -3.64 1.82
N GLN A 397 23.09 -3.64 2.18
CA GLN A 397 22.03 -4.13 1.30
C GLN A 397 21.82 -3.23 0.09
N LEU A 398 21.97 -1.90 0.25
CA LEU A 398 21.96 -0.95 -0.86
C LEU A 398 23.13 -1.18 -1.82
N GLN A 399 24.34 -1.48 -1.30
CA GLN A 399 25.49 -1.85 -2.13
C GLN A 399 25.25 -3.17 -2.88
N LYS A 400 24.64 -4.17 -2.24
CA LYS A 400 24.19 -5.41 -2.93
C LYS A 400 23.20 -5.11 -4.05
N THR A 401 22.27 -4.17 -3.83
CA THR A 401 21.35 -3.71 -4.88
C THR A 401 22.10 -3.05 -6.04
N LEU A 402 23.14 -2.24 -5.79
CA LEU A 402 23.98 -1.70 -6.87
C LEU A 402 24.70 -2.80 -7.64
N SER A 403 25.26 -3.80 -6.95
CA SER A 403 25.96 -4.92 -7.58
C SER A 403 25.04 -5.71 -8.52
N ILE A 404 23.79 -6.01 -8.12
CA ILE A 404 22.88 -6.77 -8.97
C ILE A 404 22.38 -6.02 -10.20
N LEU A 405 22.59 -4.69 -10.24
CA LEU A 405 22.28 -3.86 -11.40
C LEU A 405 23.40 -3.84 -12.44
N GLU A 406 24.59 -4.40 -12.15
CA GLU A 406 25.72 -4.39 -13.07
C GLU A 406 25.50 -5.30 -14.29
N TRP A 407 25.80 -4.78 -15.48
CA TRP A 407 25.63 -5.52 -16.74
C TRP A 407 26.58 -6.71 -16.88
N THR A 408 27.73 -6.67 -16.21
CA THR A 408 28.71 -7.77 -16.14
C THR A 408 28.10 -9.08 -15.65
N ARG A 409 27.05 -9.00 -14.82
CA ARG A 409 26.29 -10.17 -14.33
C ARG A 409 25.38 -10.79 -15.39
N THR A 410 25.15 -10.12 -16.52
CA THR A 410 24.28 -10.61 -17.60
C THR A 410 25.08 -11.36 -18.67
N GLY A 411 24.42 -12.17 -19.50
CA GLY A 411 25.11 -12.99 -20.51
C GLY A 411 25.45 -12.23 -21.79
N VAL A 412 24.74 -11.13 -22.07
CA VAL A 412 24.83 -10.31 -23.29
C VAL A 412 24.78 -8.80 -22.96
N PRO A 413 25.72 -8.29 -22.14
CA PRO A 413 25.71 -6.92 -21.62
C PRO A 413 25.52 -5.85 -22.71
N GLU A 414 26.17 -6.02 -23.86
CA GLU A 414 26.13 -5.08 -24.97
C GLU A 414 24.73 -4.88 -25.56
N LYS A 415 23.86 -5.91 -25.47
CA LYS A 415 22.47 -5.81 -25.93
C LYS A 415 21.63 -4.94 -25.00
N TYR A 416 21.88 -5.00 -23.70
CA TYR A 416 21.16 -4.20 -22.70
C TYR A 416 21.65 -2.76 -22.66
N GLU A 417 22.96 -2.55 -22.81
CA GLU A 417 23.54 -1.21 -22.90
C GLU A 417 23.04 -0.44 -24.12
N ALA A 418 22.71 -1.14 -25.21
CA ALA A 418 22.12 -0.54 -26.41
C ALA A 418 20.60 -0.32 -26.31
N ASP A 419 19.92 -0.94 -25.35
CA ASP A 419 18.46 -0.85 -25.19
C ASP A 419 18.09 0.32 -24.24
N LEU A 420 17.35 1.29 -24.76
CA LEU A 420 16.92 2.47 -24.01
C LEU A 420 16.13 2.12 -22.75
N ASP A 421 15.24 1.14 -22.81
CA ASP A 421 14.39 0.79 -21.68
C ASP A 421 15.21 0.18 -20.55
N GLU A 422 16.21 -0.64 -20.89
CA GLU A 422 17.09 -1.30 -19.92
C GLU A 422 18.02 -0.28 -19.28
N ARG A 423 18.66 0.59 -20.08
CA ARG A 423 19.44 1.72 -19.57
C ARG A 423 18.63 2.61 -18.65
N ALA A 424 17.43 2.99 -19.06
CA ALA A 424 16.58 3.88 -18.27
C ALA A 424 16.12 3.22 -16.97
N THR A 425 15.71 1.95 -17.03
CA THR A 425 15.29 1.20 -15.84
C THR A 425 16.47 1.03 -14.87
N GLN A 426 17.65 0.64 -15.36
CA GLN A 426 18.86 0.52 -14.55
C GLN A 426 19.23 1.86 -13.89
N ALA A 427 19.24 2.94 -14.68
CA ALA A 427 19.56 4.27 -14.19
C ALA A 427 18.56 4.75 -13.12
N LEU A 428 17.27 4.42 -13.28
CA LEU A 428 16.24 4.76 -12.31
C LEU A 428 16.51 4.06 -10.98
N LEU A 429 16.67 2.73 -11.02
CA LEU A 429 16.92 1.94 -9.82
C LEU A 429 18.24 2.35 -9.15
N ARG A 430 19.30 2.54 -9.92
CA ARG A 430 20.60 3.04 -9.42
C ARG A 430 20.45 4.39 -8.74
N SER A 431 19.72 5.34 -9.35
CA SER A 431 19.50 6.66 -8.77
C SER A 431 18.71 6.61 -7.46
N ALA A 432 17.71 5.74 -7.36
CA ALA A 432 16.93 5.53 -6.14
C ALA A 432 17.80 4.92 -5.02
N VAL A 433 18.71 4.00 -5.35
CA VAL A 433 19.70 3.46 -4.40
C VAL A 433 20.67 4.56 -3.95
N LEU A 434 21.24 5.33 -4.88
CA LEU A 434 22.14 6.45 -4.58
C LEU A 434 21.48 7.51 -3.68
N ARG A 435 20.20 7.82 -3.90
CA ARG A 435 19.42 8.70 -3.01
C ARG A 435 19.32 8.14 -1.59
N ASN A 436 19.08 6.84 -1.44
CA ASN A 436 19.02 6.18 -0.12
C ASN A 436 20.39 6.07 0.55
N LEU A 437 21.48 6.05 -0.23
CA LEU A 437 22.86 6.21 0.23
C LEU A 437 23.25 7.68 0.51
N LYS A 438 22.32 8.63 0.34
CA LYS A 438 22.52 10.08 0.48
C LYS A 438 23.54 10.67 -0.52
N GLN A 439 23.81 9.97 -1.62
CA GLN A 439 24.67 10.42 -2.71
C GLN A 439 23.85 11.21 -3.75
N TYR A 440 23.26 12.32 -3.31
CA TYR A 440 22.26 13.08 -4.08
C TYR A 440 22.78 13.63 -5.41
N SER A 441 24.01 14.13 -5.44
CA SER A 441 24.63 14.68 -6.66
C SER A 441 24.79 13.62 -7.75
N LEU A 442 25.26 12.43 -7.38
CA LEU A 442 25.39 11.29 -8.30
C LEU A 442 24.02 10.78 -8.76
N ALA A 443 23.06 10.65 -7.84
CA ALA A 443 21.69 10.26 -8.19
C ALA A 443 21.09 11.19 -9.25
N ARG A 444 21.29 12.50 -9.07
CA ARG A 444 20.82 13.54 -9.99
C ARG A 444 21.54 13.48 -11.34
N GLU A 445 22.84 13.27 -11.35
CA GLU A 445 23.63 13.11 -12.58
C GLU A 445 23.07 11.97 -13.41
N VAL A 446 22.96 10.77 -12.82
CA VAL A 446 22.40 9.58 -13.48
C VAL A 446 21.00 9.84 -14.04
N LEU A 447 20.10 10.45 -13.25
CA LEU A 447 18.75 10.78 -13.70
C LEU A 447 18.76 11.71 -14.91
N LYS A 448 19.60 12.75 -14.91
CA LYS A 448 19.68 13.74 -15.99
C LYS A 448 20.33 13.20 -17.25
N THR A 449 21.43 12.45 -17.12
CA THR A 449 22.23 11.97 -18.26
C THR A 449 21.64 10.73 -18.90
N GLU A 450 20.93 9.89 -18.15
CA GLU A 450 20.47 8.59 -18.65
C GLU A 450 18.97 8.53 -18.96
N ILE A 451 18.13 9.37 -18.33
CA ILE A 451 16.66 9.23 -18.43
C ILE A 451 15.96 10.54 -18.79
N LEU A 452 16.13 11.58 -17.97
CA LEU A 452 15.34 12.82 -18.08
C LEU A 452 15.69 13.66 -19.32
N LYS A 453 16.75 13.29 -20.06
CA LYS A 453 17.07 13.88 -21.38
C LYS A 453 16.17 13.36 -22.51
N HIS A 454 15.49 12.24 -22.31
CA HIS A 454 14.66 11.59 -23.32
C HIS A 454 13.24 12.12 -23.32
N GLU A 455 12.61 12.07 -24.48
CA GLU A 455 11.22 12.41 -24.66
C GLU A 455 10.32 11.24 -24.27
N ARG A 456 9.10 11.56 -23.81
CA ARG A 456 8.11 10.57 -23.38
C ARG A 456 7.80 9.52 -24.44
N GLN A 457 7.76 9.93 -25.69
CA GLN A 457 7.37 9.11 -26.84
C GLN A 457 8.36 7.97 -27.09
N GLU A 458 9.62 8.11 -26.68
CA GLU A 458 10.65 7.07 -26.81
C GLU A 458 10.37 5.84 -25.92
N PHE A 459 9.64 6.04 -24.82
CA PHE A 459 9.21 4.99 -23.88
C PHE A 459 7.84 4.41 -24.22
N LYS A 460 7.25 4.79 -25.36
CA LYS A 460 5.95 4.30 -25.81
C LYS A 460 6.12 3.30 -26.95
N GLY A 461 5.25 2.30 -26.97
CA GLY A 461 5.23 1.27 -28.02
C GLY A 461 5.08 -0.13 -27.48
N HIS A 462 5.19 -1.10 -28.39
CA HIS A 462 5.07 -2.53 -28.09
C HIS A 462 6.08 -2.95 -27.03
N LEU A 463 5.58 -3.45 -25.89
CA LEU A 463 6.35 -3.98 -24.76
C LEU A 463 7.35 -3.01 -24.09
N LYS A 464 7.21 -1.70 -24.35
CA LYS A 464 8.06 -0.67 -23.75
C LYS A 464 7.84 -0.48 -22.25
N ASP A 465 8.89 -0.12 -21.52
CA ASP A 465 8.86 0.22 -20.08
C ASP A 465 8.44 1.68 -19.85
N ASP A 466 7.14 1.95 -20.06
CA ASP A 466 6.60 3.32 -20.04
C ASP A 466 6.46 3.95 -18.64
N TRP A 467 6.82 3.21 -17.59
CA TRP A 467 6.81 3.63 -16.20
C TRP A 467 8.13 4.27 -15.74
N ALA A 468 9.24 4.01 -16.45
CA ALA A 468 10.58 4.43 -16.01
C ALA A 468 10.73 5.96 -15.98
N LEU A 469 10.32 6.66 -17.05
CA LEU A 469 10.41 8.12 -17.14
C LEU A 469 9.54 8.86 -16.11
N PRO A 470 8.26 8.54 -15.89
CA PRO A 470 7.49 9.18 -14.83
C PRO A 470 8.07 8.85 -13.44
N CYS A 471 8.54 7.64 -13.19
CA CYS A 471 9.24 7.35 -11.94
C CYS A 471 10.53 8.17 -11.78
N ALA A 472 11.28 8.44 -12.85
CA ALA A 472 12.46 9.30 -12.80
C ALA A 472 12.12 10.76 -12.43
N HIS A 473 10.97 11.27 -12.87
CA HIS A 473 10.48 12.60 -12.44
C HIS A 473 10.19 12.62 -10.94
N TYR A 474 9.66 11.52 -10.40
CA TYR A 474 9.42 11.41 -8.96
C TYR A 474 10.73 11.33 -8.19
N GLU A 475 11.69 10.54 -8.66
CA GLU A 475 12.98 10.37 -8.01
C GLU A 475 13.79 11.67 -7.99
N ILE A 476 13.81 12.47 -9.06
CA ILE A 476 14.48 13.78 -9.03
C ILE A 476 13.77 14.78 -8.10
N ALA A 477 12.44 14.71 -7.97
CA ALA A 477 11.70 15.48 -6.99
C ALA A 477 12.10 15.07 -5.55
N ALA A 478 12.16 13.77 -5.30
CA ALA A 478 12.59 13.23 -4.01
C ALA A 478 14.03 13.62 -3.69
N VAL A 479 14.95 13.60 -4.66
CA VAL A 479 16.33 14.11 -4.49
C VAL A 479 16.30 15.59 -4.07
N ALA A 480 15.59 16.45 -4.81
CA ALA A 480 15.49 17.87 -4.47
C ALA A 480 14.89 18.09 -3.07
N TRP A 481 13.87 17.31 -2.69
CA TRP A 481 13.26 17.37 -1.36
C TRP A 481 14.24 17.04 -0.23
N HIS A 482 15.14 16.08 -0.42
CA HIS A 482 16.15 15.76 0.60
C HIS A 482 17.32 16.75 0.59
N GLU A 483 17.71 17.26 -0.59
CA GLU A 483 18.77 18.26 -0.72
C GLU A 483 18.43 19.58 -0.01
N LYS A 484 17.13 19.90 0.17
CA LYS A 484 16.71 21.15 0.84
C LYS A 484 17.20 21.26 2.28
N ASP A 485 17.50 20.13 2.93
CA ASP A 485 17.93 20.06 4.33
C ASP A 485 19.45 19.91 4.46
N LEU A 486 20.19 19.93 3.35
CA LEU A 486 21.66 19.92 3.38
C LEU A 486 22.21 21.28 3.79
N GLU A 487 23.34 21.25 4.50
CA GLU A 487 24.07 22.46 4.86
C GLU A 487 24.51 23.23 3.60
N GLY A 488 24.22 24.53 3.56
CA GLY A 488 24.55 25.40 2.42
C GLY A 488 23.59 25.30 1.22
N ALA A 489 22.58 24.42 1.26
CA ALA A 489 21.56 24.37 0.20
C ALA A 489 20.58 25.56 0.28
N ASP A 490 20.16 26.07 -0.88
CA ASP A 490 19.02 26.98 -0.95
C ASP A 490 17.72 26.20 -0.73
N HIS A 491 17.26 26.21 0.52
CA HIS A 491 16.07 25.51 0.98
C HIS A 491 14.82 25.86 0.15
N LYS A 492 14.63 27.14 -0.21
CA LYS A 492 13.47 27.60 -0.97
C LYS A 492 13.57 27.11 -2.42
N ALA A 493 14.72 27.28 -3.06
CA ALA A 493 14.92 26.82 -4.43
C ALA A 493 14.72 25.30 -4.56
N LYS A 494 15.23 24.51 -3.62
CA LYS A 494 15.07 23.04 -3.60
C LYS A 494 13.63 22.59 -3.38
N THR A 495 12.90 23.28 -2.51
CA THR A 495 11.47 23.04 -2.32
C THR A 495 10.69 23.31 -3.61
N LEU A 496 10.95 24.43 -4.27
CA LEU A 496 10.29 24.79 -5.53
C LEU A 496 10.68 23.85 -6.68
N GLU A 497 11.93 23.40 -6.73
CA GLU A 497 12.39 22.39 -7.68
C GLU A 497 11.62 21.07 -7.50
N SER A 498 11.49 20.59 -6.25
CA SER A 498 10.71 19.39 -5.95
C SER A 498 9.25 19.55 -6.40
N GLU A 499 8.63 20.71 -6.18
CA GLU A 499 7.27 20.98 -6.63
C GLU A 499 7.14 20.97 -8.15
N GLN A 500 8.06 21.60 -8.87
CA GLN A 500 8.03 21.64 -10.34
C GLN A 500 8.02 20.23 -10.96
N TRP A 501 8.80 19.30 -10.40
CA TRP A 501 8.84 17.92 -10.89
C TRP A 501 7.57 17.13 -10.53
N ILE A 502 7.00 17.34 -9.34
CA ILE A 502 5.74 16.75 -8.94
C ILE A 502 4.56 17.29 -9.78
N ASP A 503 4.57 18.58 -10.11
CA ASP A 503 3.57 19.21 -10.99
C ASP A 503 3.58 18.61 -12.40
N LYS A 504 4.77 18.29 -12.94
CA LYS A 504 4.87 17.57 -14.22
C LYS A 504 4.21 16.19 -14.15
N LEU A 505 4.35 15.49 -13.02
CA LEU A 505 3.71 14.20 -12.81
C LEU A 505 2.20 14.28 -12.62
N GLN A 506 1.70 15.28 -11.91
CA GLN A 506 0.25 15.51 -11.82
C GLN A 506 -0.37 15.76 -13.19
N LYS A 507 0.36 16.46 -14.07
CA LYS A 507 -0.06 16.80 -15.43
C LYS A 507 0.31 15.73 -16.46
N TRP A 508 0.74 14.53 -16.02
CA TRP A 508 1.19 13.48 -16.93
C TRP A 508 0.08 13.00 -17.87
N GLY A 509 -1.17 13.01 -17.44
CA GLY A 509 -2.37 12.92 -18.30
C GLY A 509 -2.65 11.56 -18.97
N GLU A 510 -1.68 10.67 -19.14
CA GLU A 510 -1.89 9.31 -19.66
C GLU A 510 -1.48 8.27 -18.61
N SER A 511 -2.16 7.12 -18.64
CA SER A 511 -1.79 5.98 -17.82
C SER A 511 -0.46 5.37 -18.27
N TYR A 512 0.25 4.78 -17.33
CA TYR A 512 1.44 3.97 -17.54
C TYR A 512 1.40 2.78 -16.57
N VAL A 513 2.22 1.76 -16.82
CA VAL A 513 2.19 0.55 -15.99
C VAL A 513 2.49 0.89 -14.53
N LEU A 514 1.65 0.42 -13.61
CA LEU A 514 1.73 0.70 -12.16
C LEU A 514 1.57 2.18 -11.76
N ASP A 515 0.99 3.03 -12.61
CA ASP A 515 0.67 4.43 -12.31
C ASP A 515 -0.06 4.64 -10.98
N THR A 516 -1.02 3.77 -10.67
CA THR A 516 -1.79 3.80 -9.42
C THR A 516 -0.93 3.70 -8.15
N ARG A 517 0.23 3.04 -8.21
CA ARG A 517 1.20 3.04 -7.10
C ARG A 517 1.89 4.39 -6.94
N MET A 518 2.11 5.10 -8.04
CA MET A 518 2.70 6.44 -8.03
C MET A 518 1.70 7.50 -7.60
N SER A 519 0.41 7.34 -7.89
CA SER A 519 -0.60 8.37 -7.61
C SER A 519 -0.68 8.71 -6.11
N PHE A 520 -0.64 7.72 -5.22
CA PHE A 520 -0.60 7.97 -3.77
C PHE A 520 0.68 8.71 -3.35
N LYS A 521 1.84 8.34 -3.92
CA LYS A 521 3.11 9.05 -3.67
C LYS A 521 3.02 10.52 -4.12
N ILE A 522 2.47 10.77 -5.31
CA ILE A 522 2.29 12.12 -5.87
C ILE A 522 1.34 12.94 -4.99
N SER A 523 0.16 12.41 -4.67
CA SER A 523 -0.86 13.04 -3.83
C SER A 523 -0.32 13.43 -2.44
N THR A 524 0.45 12.52 -1.83
CA THR A 524 1.12 12.78 -0.55
C THR A 524 2.18 13.86 -0.70
N SER A 525 3.03 13.78 -1.73
CA SER A 525 4.09 14.76 -2.01
C SER A 525 3.52 16.18 -2.17
N CYS A 526 2.42 16.34 -2.90
CA CYS A 526 1.75 17.64 -3.06
C CYS A 526 1.22 18.20 -1.74
N SER A 527 0.65 17.34 -0.91
CA SER A 527 0.17 17.72 0.41
C SER A 527 1.33 18.17 1.31
N THR A 528 2.43 17.41 1.31
CA THR A 528 3.68 17.74 2.01
C THR A 528 4.24 19.08 1.55
N LEU A 529 4.42 19.29 0.25
CA LEU A 529 4.99 20.51 -0.33
C LEU A 529 4.12 21.73 -0.03
N LYS A 530 2.80 21.61 -0.17
CA LYS A 530 1.85 22.68 0.16
C LYS A 530 1.91 23.07 1.63
N ARG A 531 1.97 22.08 2.53
CA ARG A 531 2.11 22.32 3.97
C ARG A 531 3.44 23.01 4.27
N HIS A 532 4.53 22.50 3.72
CA HIS A 532 5.88 23.03 3.94
C HIS A 532 6.00 24.50 3.52
N LYS A 533 5.52 24.84 2.33
CA LYS A 533 5.47 26.23 1.85
C LYS A 533 4.66 27.16 2.76
N LYS A 534 3.51 26.68 3.27
CA LYS A 534 2.70 27.43 4.23
C LYS A 534 3.46 27.72 5.54
N ILE A 535 4.25 26.77 6.02
CA ILE A 535 5.07 26.93 7.24
C ILE A 535 6.22 27.90 6.98
N MET A 536 6.89 27.78 5.84
CA MET A 536 8.05 28.60 5.49
C MET A 536 7.69 30.00 4.97
N GLY A 537 6.43 30.24 4.61
CA GLY A 537 5.92 31.55 4.22
C GLY A 537 6.29 31.99 2.80
N PHE A 538 6.31 31.08 1.82
CA PHE A 538 6.57 31.43 0.42
C PHE A 538 5.77 30.65 -0.62
#